data_AF-A0A6M0MAI1-F1
#
_entry.id   AF-A0A6M0MAI1-F1
#
_cell.length_a   1.000
_cell.length_b   1.000
_cell.length_c   1.000
_cell.angle_alpha   90.00
_cell.angle_beta   90.00
_cell.angle_gamma   90.00
#
_symmetry.space_group_name_H-M   'P 1'
#
loop_
_entity.id
_entity.type
_entity.pdbx_description
1 polymer ?
#
loop_
_entity_poly.entity_id
_entity_poly.type
_entity_poly.pdbx_seq_one_letter_code
_entity_poly.pdbx_strand_id
1 'polypeptide(L)'
;RLELKGIDLITPVRKNMKQKKILFPNFSKRRKVIERVFSFLTNLGAERCKSRSSYGFQVKLEMTLLTYSLILKSAKTVNSMTLRYSSGYQVMAE
;
A
#
# COMPACT_ATOMS: atom_id res chain seq x y z
N ARG A 1 18.06 -16.92 5.31
CA ARG A 1 16.64 -17.32 5.44
C ARG A 1 15.91 -16.21 6.18
N LEU A 2 14.84 -15.64 5.61
CA LEU A 2 14.10 -14.52 6.21
C LEU A 2 13.51 -14.87 7.59
N GLU A 3 13.22 -16.15 7.81
CA GLU A 3 12.84 -16.72 9.11
C GLU A 3 13.89 -16.48 10.21
N LEU A 4 15.19 -16.48 9.87
CA LEU A 4 16.27 -16.20 10.84
C LEU A 4 16.30 -14.73 11.30
N LYS A 5 15.58 -13.85 10.60
CA LYS A 5 15.41 -12.44 10.97
C LYS A 5 14.09 -12.19 11.73
N GLY A 6 13.38 -13.26 12.11
CA GLY A 6 12.06 -13.16 12.76
C GLY A 6 10.96 -12.67 11.83
N ILE A 7 11.16 -12.79 10.50
CA ILE A 7 10.17 -12.36 9.51
C ILE A 7 9.41 -13.59 9.02
N ASP A 8 8.15 -13.69 9.45
CA ASP A 8 7.24 -14.75 8.99
C ASP A 8 6.68 -14.41 7.61
N LEU A 9 7.02 -15.25 6.63
CA LEU A 9 6.46 -15.17 5.27
C LEU A 9 5.07 -15.80 5.25
N ILE A 10 4.04 -14.96 5.22
CA ILE A 10 2.66 -15.40 5.10
C ILE A 10 2.26 -15.42 3.62
N THR A 11 1.93 -16.61 3.11
CA THR A 11 1.33 -16.75 1.77
C THR A 11 -0.19 -16.56 1.82
N PRO A 12 -0.79 -15.86 0.82
CA PRO A 12 -2.23 -15.64 0.79
C PRO A 12 -3.01 -16.95 0.59
N VAL A 13 -4.16 -17.04 1.24
CA VAL A 13 -5.08 -18.16 1.10
C VAL A 13 -5.72 -18.16 -0.29
N ARG A 14 -5.48 -19.21 -1.09
CA ARG A 14 -6.09 -19.40 -2.41
C ARG A 14 -7.47 -20.03 -2.30
N LYS A 15 -8.35 -19.77 -3.28
CA LYS A 15 -9.73 -20.32 -3.30
C LYS A 15 -9.73 -21.85 -3.17
N ASN A 16 -8.77 -22.51 -3.83
CA ASN A 16 -8.63 -23.98 -3.92
C ASN A 16 -7.73 -24.60 -2.83
N MET A 17 -7.31 -23.84 -1.80
CA MET A 17 -6.54 -24.42 -0.70
C MET A 17 -7.42 -25.24 0.25
N LYS A 18 -7.01 -26.49 0.51
CA LYS A 18 -7.73 -27.44 1.38
C LYS A 18 -7.75 -27.03 2.85
N GLN A 19 -6.69 -26.42 3.37
CA GLN A 19 -6.62 -25.90 4.74
C GLN A 19 -6.33 -24.41 4.73
N LYS A 20 -7.22 -23.63 5.34
CA LYS A 20 -7.15 -22.16 5.39
C LYS A 20 -6.90 -21.73 6.83
N LYS A 21 -5.65 -21.77 7.28
CA LYS A 21 -5.28 -21.09 8.54
C LYS A 21 -5.21 -19.59 8.26
N ILE A 22 -6.32 -18.90 8.48
CA ILE A 22 -6.36 -17.44 8.43
C ILE A 22 -5.93 -16.95 9.82
N LEU A 23 -4.66 -16.56 9.94
CA LEU A 23 -4.10 -16.03 11.20
C LEU A 23 -4.78 -14.71 11.61
N PHE A 24 -5.30 -13.95 10.64
CA PHE A 24 -5.94 -12.66 10.87
C PHE A 24 -7.26 -12.53 10.09
N PRO A 25 -8.42 -12.36 10.76
CA PRO A 25 -9.66 -12.02 10.06
C PRO A 25 -9.48 -10.71 9.28
N ASN A 26 -10.06 -10.64 8.07
CA ASN A 26 -9.96 -9.50 7.14
C ASN A 26 -8.57 -9.22 6.52
N PHE A 27 -7.60 -10.13 6.61
CA PHE A 27 -6.27 -9.97 5.97
C PHE A 27 -6.37 -9.64 4.46
N SER A 28 -7.27 -10.31 3.73
CA SER A 28 -7.47 -10.06 2.30
C SER A 28 -7.96 -8.64 1.98
N LYS A 29 -8.80 -8.05 2.84
CA LYS A 29 -9.25 -6.66 2.68
C LYS A 29 -8.08 -5.70 2.91
N ARG A 30 -7.35 -5.87 4.03
CA ARG A 30 -6.18 -5.03 4.37
C ARG A 30 -5.07 -5.12 3.32
N ARG A 31 -4.77 -6.33 2.83
CA ARG A 31 -3.79 -6.57 1.77
C ARG A 31 -4.11 -5.77 0.51
N LYS A 32 -5.36 -5.82 0.03
CA LYS A 32 -5.78 -5.07 -1.16
C LYS A 32 -5.57 -3.56 -1.00
N VAL A 33 -5.78 -3.02 0.20
CA VAL A 33 -5.51 -1.60 0.48
C VAL A 33 -4.02 -1.32 0.40
N ILE A 34 -3.19 -2.14 1.03
CA ILE A 34 -1.72 -2.00 1.01
C ILE A 34 -1.18 -2.08 -0.41
N GLU A 35 -1.50 -3.15 -1.15
CA GLU A 35 -1.05 -3.35 -2.54
C GLU A 35 -1.47 -2.18 -3.43
N ARG A 36 -2.69 -1.65 -3.23
CA ARG A 36 -3.17 -0.50 -3.98
C ARG A 36 -2.38 0.78 -3.67
N VAL A 37 -2.01 1.02 -2.42
CA VAL A 37 -1.16 2.17 -2.05
C VAL A 37 0.21 2.03 -2.72
N PHE A 38 0.83 0.84 -2.67
CA PHE A 38 2.10 0.59 -3.34
C PHE A 38 2.01 0.80 -4.84
N SER A 39 1.02 0.23 -5.53
CA SER A 39 0.79 0.46 -6.97
C SER A 39 0.65 1.94 -7.35
N PHE A 40 0.22 2.79 -6.42
CA PHE A 40 0.18 4.22 -6.68
C PHE A 40 1.51 4.92 -6.45
N LEU A 41 2.23 4.56 -5.39
CA LEU A 41 3.57 5.09 -5.14
C LEU A 41 4.50 4.73 -6.30
N THR A 42 4.36 3.54 -6.89
CA THR A 42 5.11 3.17 -8.11
C THR A 42 4.74 4.08 -9.30
N ASN A 43 3.46 4.38 -9.50
CA ASN A 43 2.99 5.32 -10.53
C ASN A 43 3.47 6.75 -10.30
N LEU A 44 3.57 7.21 -9.05
CA LEU A 44 4.18 8.49 -8.68
C LEU A 44 5.71 8.52 -8.89
N GLY A 45 6.32 7.37 -9.19
CA GLY A 45 7.74 7.27 -9.51
C GLY A 45 8.62 6.85 -8.35
N ALA A 46 8.08 6.27 -7.27
CA ALA A 46 8.87 5.75 -6.14
C ALA A 46 9.94 4.74 -6.59
N GLU A 47 9.63 3.89 -7.59
CA GLU A 47 10.55 2.90 -8.14
C GLU A 47 11.48 3.47 -9.23
N ARG A 48 11.17 4.64 -9.78
CA ARG A 48 11.94 5.27 -10.87
C ARG A 48 13.06 6.17 -10.35
N CYS A 49 13.41 6.03 -9.07
CA CYS A 49 14.43 6.84 -8.43
C CYS A 49 15.84 6.46 -8.92
N LYS A 50 16.46 7.31 -9.73
CA LYS A 50 17.83 7.13 -10.27
C LYS A 50 18.93 7.71 -9.36
N SER A 51 18.66 7.88 -8.06
CA SER A 51 19.67 8.44 -7.14
C SER A 51 20.85 7.48 -7.01
N ARG A 52 22.07 8.01 -7.07
CA ARG A 52 23.31 7.24 -6.87
C ARG A 52 23.69 7.10 -5.39
N SER A 53 23.15 7.97 -4.52
CA SER A 53 23.36 7.93 -3.07
C SER A 53 22.12 7.39 -2.34
N SER A 54 22.35 6.65 -1.25
CA SER A 54 21.29 6.15 -0.36
C SER A 54 20.48 7.30 0.22
N TYR A 55 21.15 8.37 0.66
CA TYR A 55 20.48 9.57 1.18
C TYR A 55 19.60 10.24 0.14
N GLY A 56 20.09 10.44 -1.09
CA GLY A 56 19.30 11.04 -2.17
C GLY A 56 18.11 10.15 -2.59
N PHE A 57 18.24 8.83 -2.46
CA PHE A 57 17.13 7.90 -2.64
C PHE A 57 16.08 8.08 -1.54
N GLN A 58 16.52 8.13 -0.28
CA GLN A 58 15.65 8.32 0.88
C GLN A 58 14.86 9.62 0.78
N VAL A 59 15.52 10.75 0.53
CA VAL A 59 14.85 12.07 0.40
C VAL A 59 13.81 12.05 -0.71
N LYS A 60 14.11 11.45 -1.87
CA LYS A 60 13.13 11.33 -2.96
C LYS A 60 11.92 10.48 -2.57
N LEU A 61 12.15 9.38 -1.85
CA LEU A 61 11.09 8.50 -1.37
C LEU A 61 10.21 9.24 -0.33
N GLU A 62 10.83 9.96 0.60
CA GLU A 62 10.13 10.81 1.58
C GLU A 62 9.30 11.89 0.89
N MET A 63 9.84 12.55 -0.16
CA MET A 63 9.07 13.52 -0.96
C MET A 63 7.88 12.88 -1.66
N THR A 64 8.02 11.67 -2.23
CA THR A 64 6.91 10.94 -2.85
C THR A 64 5.83 10.59 -1.82
N LEU A 65 6.21 10.15 -0.62
CA LEU A 65 5.28 9.85 0.47
C LEU A 65 4.56 11.09 0.99
N LEU A 66 5.27 12.21 1.10
CA LEU A 66 4.69 13.49 1.50
C LEU A 66 3.66 13.96 0.46
N THR A 67 4.01 13.88 -0.82
CA THR A 67 3.12 14.22 -1.94
C THR A 67 1.85 13.37 -1.90
N TYR A 68 2.00 12.05 -1.75
CA TYR A 68 0.87 11.13 -1.56
C TYR A 68 -0.05 11.56 -0.40
N SER A 69 0.54 11.91 0.73
CA SER A 69 -0.20 12.29 1.94
C SER A 69 -1.00 13.57 1.77
N LEU A 70 -0.43 14.57 1.07
CA LEU A 70 -1.10 15.82 0.75
C LEU A 70 -2.26 15.61 -0.22
N ILE A 71 -2.06 14.84 -1.29
CA ILE A 71 -3.12 14.49 -2.24
C ILE A 71 -4.22 13.66 -1.56
N LEU A 72 -3.86 12.74 -0.67
CA LEU A 72 -4.85 11.97 0.08
C LEU A 72 -5.66 12.87 1.02
N LYS A 73 -5.02 13.84 1.67
CA LYS A 73 -5.70 14.81 2.54
C LYS A 73 -6.69 15.66 1.75
N SER A 74 -6.31 16.18 0.59
CA SER A 74 -7.22 16.96 -0.26
C SER A 74 -8.35 16.12 -0.87
N ALA A 75 -8.08 14.87 -1.25
CA ALA A 75 -9.13 13.97 -1.71
C ALA A 75 -10.17 13.68 -0.61
N LYS A 76 -9.71 13.49 0.64
CA LYS A 76 -10.57 13.27 1.80
C LYS A 76 -11.42 14.48 2.18
N THR A 77 -10.95 15.71 1.94
CA THR A 77 -11.78 16.90 2.14
C THR A 77 -12.94 16.97 1.14
N VAL A 78 -12.77 16.41 -0.06
CA VAL A 78 -13.84 16.35 -1.07
C VAL A 78 -14.78 15.15 -0.81
N ASN A 79 -14.22 13.99 -0.44
CA ASN A 79 -15.01 12.81 -0.09
C ASN A 79 -14.30 12.03 1.04
N SER A 80 -14.92 12.01 2.22
CA SER A 80 -14.38 11.48 3.47
C SER A 80 -14.02 9.99 3.42
N MET A 81 -14.70 9.22 2.57
CA MET A 81 -14.52 7.77 2.45
C MET A 81 -13.54 7.36 1.34
N THR A 82 -12.86 8.31 0.69
CA THR A 82 -12.02 7.97 -0.46
C THR A 82 -10.66 7.38 -0.04
N LEU A 83 -10.40 6.14 -0.45
CA LEU A 83 -9.05 5.54 -0.46
C LEU A 83 -8.29 5.81 -1.78
N ARG A 84 -8.94 6.51 -2.72
CA ARG A 84 -8.42 6.99 -4.01
C ARG A 84 -8.29 8.52 -3.96
N TYR A 85 -7.39 9.06 -4.76
CA TYR A 85 -7.24 10.50 -5.03
C TYR A 85 -8.06 10.95 -6.24
N SER A 86 -8.91 10.08 -6.80
CA SER A 86 -9.91 10.42 -7.82
C SER A 86 -11.27 10.61 -7.16
N SER A 87 -12.01 11.66 -7.52
CA SER A 87 -13.32 12.03 -6.95
C SER A 87 -14.44 10.98 -7.07
N GLY A 88 -14.21 9.84 -7.73
CA GLY A 88 -15.25 8.88 -8.13
C GLY A 88 -15.18 7.49 -7.51
N TYR A 89 -14.63 7.27 -6.30
CA TYR A 89 -14.69 5.93 -5.68
C TYR A 89 -15.21 5.98 -4.24
N GLN A 90 -16.49 5.63 -4.09
CA GLN A 90 -17.05 5.27 -2.78
C GLN A 90 -16.39 3.97 -2.33
N VAL A 91 -15.69 4.02 -1.19
CA VAL A 91 -15.43 2.78 -0.43
C VAL A 91 -16.80 2.26 -0.05
N MET A 92 -17.15 1.07 -0.55
CA MET A 92 -18.36 0.34 -0.17
C MET A 92 -18.44 0.36 1.36
N ALA A 93 -19.40 1.12 1.87
CA ALA A 93 -19.78 1.09 3.26
C ALA A 93 -20.19 -0.34 3.60
N GLU A 94 -19.74 -0.82 4.77
CA GLU A 94 -20.39 -1.97 5.41
C GLU A 94 -21.79 -1.56 5.87
#